data_AF-A0A7K3IUD4-F1
#
_entry.id   AF-A0A7K3IUD4-F1
#
_cell.length_a   1.000
_cell.length_b   1.000
_cell.length_c   1.000
_cell.angle_alpha   90.00
_cell.angle_beta   90.00
_cell.angle_gamma   90.00
#
_symmetry.space_group_name_H-M   'P 1'
#
loop_
_entity.id
_entity.type
_entity.pdbx_description
1 polymer ?
#
loop_
_entity_poly.entity_id
_entity_poly.type
_entity_poly.pdbx_seq_one_letter_code
_entity_poly.pdbx_strand_id
1 'polypeptide(L)'
;MSEKKINSALISVFYKEGLDQVVKVLHDLGVKIYSTGGTYNFIMELGIPAEKVEDLTTYPSILGGRVKTLHPLVFGGILARRGNKNDMEQVSRYKIPPIDLVIVDLYPFEETVRNIDDEQEIIEKIDIGGISLIRAAAKNYDDVVIISKREQYPGLLNLLNEKKGYSNISERRHYAAEAFLVSSGYDTAIFKYFNRREGITAFRESIDINYPLRYGENPHQKGV
;
A
#
# COMPACT_ATOMS: atom_id res chain seq x y z
N MET A 1 -23.65 8.40 -1.50
CA MET A 1 -22.33 7.74 -1.69
C MET A 1 -21.94 7.15 -0.35
N SER A 2 -21.62 5.84 -0.26
CA SER A 2 -21.50 5.22 1.07
C SER A 2 -20.19 5.62 1.77
N GLU A 3 -20.34 6.35 2.87
CA GLU A 3 -19.26 6.53 3.83
C GLU A 3 -18.90 5.19 4.47
N LYS A 4 -17.61 4.96 4.73
CA LYS A 4 -17.09 3.75 5.35
C LYS A 4 -16.15 4.14 6.47
N LYS A 5 -16.40 3.60 7.66
CA LYS A 5 -15.55 3.80 8.82
C LYS A 5 -14.38 2.82 8.78
N ILE A 6 -13.18 3.32 9.02
CA ILE A 6 -11.99 2.50 9.25
C ILE A 6 -12.11 1.89 10.64
N ASN A 7 -12.23 0.56 10.74
CA ASN A 7 -12.22 -0.17 12.01
C ASN A 7 -10.98 -1.06 12.15
N SER A 8 -10.29 -1.32 11.03
CA SER A 8 -9.10 -2.16 10.97
C SER A 8 -8.08 -1.61 9.98
N ALA A 9 -6.80 -1.70 10.33
CA ALA A 9 -5.69 -1.26 9.51
C ALA A 9 -4.61 -2.34 9.39
N LEU A 10 -4.13 -2.61 8.18
CA LEU A 10 -2.93 -3.39 7.92
C LEU A 10 -1.78 -2.45 7.60
N ILE A 11 -0.72 -2.46 8.40
CA ILE A 11 0.41 -1.53 8.27
C ILE A 11 1.70 -2.32 8.05
N SER A 12 2.33 -2.15 6.89
CA SER A 12 3.60 -2.79 6.54
C SER A 12 4.46 -1.81 5.74
N VAL A 13 5.30 -1.05 6.44
CA VAL A 13 6.10 0.01 5.84
C VAL A 13 7.60 -0.15 6.11
N PHE A 14 8.39 0.15 5.09
CA PHE A 14 9.82 0.30 5.14
C PHE A 14 10.23 1.58 5.86
N TYR A 15 9.63 2.73 5.54
CA TYR A 15 9.90 4.00 6.21
C TYR A 15 8.94 4.21 7.40
N LYS A 16 9.47 4.68 8.55
CA LYS A 16 8.69 4.83 9.79
C LYS A 16 8.42 6.31 10.11
N GLU A 17 9.02 7.22 9.36
CA GLU A 17 8.91 8.65 9.54
C GLU A 17 7.45 9.11 9.43
N GLY A 18 6.94 9.74 10.49
CA GLY A 18 5.56 10.21 10.57
C GLY A 18 4.51 9.12 10.84
N LEU A 19 4.89 7.84 10.84
CA LEU A 19 3.97 6.74 11.13
C LEU A 19 3.43 6.82 12.56
N ASP A 20 4.24 7.28 13.51
CA ASP A 20 3.87 7.40 14.93
C ASP A 20 2.59 8.24 15.13
N GLN A 21 2.45 9.35 14.41
CA GLN A 21 1.26 10.20 14.46
C GLN A 21 0.03 9.46 13.95
N VAL A 22 0.18 8.74 12.83
CA VAL A 22 -0.90 7.96 12.23
C VAL A 22 -1.39 6.87 13.19
N VAL A 23 -0.47 6.07 13.74
CA VAL A 23 -0.86 4.95 14.59
C VAL A 23 -1.45 5.38 15.93
N LYS A 24 -1.02 6.52 16.49
CA LYS A 24 -1.64 7.12 17.67
C LYS A 24 -3.10 7.49 17.41
N VAL A 25 -3.39 8.20 16.31
CA VAL A 25 -4.77 8.58 15.97
C VAL A 25 -5.63 7.35 15.65
N LEU A 26 -5.07 6.35 14.95
CA LEU A 26 -5.77 5.07 14.73
C LEU A 26 -6.12 4.38 16.07
N HIS A 27 -5.19 4.36 17.02
CA HIS A 27 -5.41 3.79 18.34
C HIS A 27 -6.49 4.55 19.12
N ASP A 28 -6.45 5.88 19.11
CA ASP A 28 -7.44 6.75 19.78
C ASP A 28 -8.86 6.55 19.20
N LEU A 29 -8.96 6.23 17.91
CA LEU A 29 -10.22 5.88 17.24
C LEU A 29 -10.67 4.43 17.48
N GLY A 30 -9.90 3.63 18.21
CA GLY A 30 -10.16 2.22 18.47
C GLY A 30 -9.97 1.31 17.26
N VAL A 31 -9.16 1.73 16.28
CA VAL A 31 -8.86 0.93 15.10
C VAL A 31 -7.97 -0.24 15.47
N LYS A 32 -8.36 -1.44 15.05
CA LYS A 32 -7.54 -2.65 15.22
C LYS A 32 -6.37 -2.63 14.23
N ILE A 33 -5.14 -2.76 14.72
CA ILE A 33 -3.93 -2.70 13.89
C ILE A 33 -3.34 -4.10 13.69
N TYR A 34 -3.11 -4.47 12.43
CA TYR A 34 -2.33 -5.61 12.00
C TYR A 34 -1.01 -5.13 11.40
N SER A 35 0.11 -5.77 11.71
CA SER A 35 1.42 -5.36 11.19
C SER A 35 2.40 -6.52 11.03
N THR A 36 3.55 -6.27 10.41
CA THR A 36 4.59 -7.30 10.16
C THR A 36 5.99 -6.80 10.57
N GLY A 37 6.86 -7.73 10.94
CA GLY A 37 8.30 -7.50 11.10
C GLY A 37 8.67 -6.23 11.87
N GLY A 38 9.53 -5.39 11.28
CA GLY A 38 10.02 -4.16 11.92
C GLY A 38 8.95 -3.09 12.12
N THR A 39 7.88 -3.07 11.31
CA THR A 39 6.75 -2.15 11.50
C THR A 39 5.97 -2.52 12.77
N TYR A 40 5.75 -3.82 13.00
CA TYR A 40 5.11 -4.29 14.23
C TYR A 40 5.89 -3.88 15.47
N ASN A 41 7.21 -4.11 15.48
CA ASN A 41 8.06 -3.75 16.61
C ASN A 41 7.99 -2.25 16.92
N PHE A 42 8.08 -1.41 15.89
CA PHE A 42 7.97 0.04 16.03
C PHE A 42 6.63 0.47 16.68
N ILE A 43 5.52 -0.13 16.26
CA ILE A 43 4.19 0.20 16.83
C ILE A 43 4.10 -0.23 18.29
N MET A 44 4.62 -1.42 18.63
CA MET A 44 4.64 -1.93 20.00
C MET A 44 5.54 -1.09 20.92
N GLU A 45 6.66 -0.57 20.43
CA GLU A 45 7.56 0.34 21.17
C GLU A 45 6.87 1.66 21.54
N LEU A 46 5.84 2.09 20.79
CA LEU A 46 5.00 3.23 21.13
C LEU A 46 3.94 2.91 22.19
N GLY A 47 3.89 1.67 22.70
CA GLY A 47 2.89 1.20 23.65
C GLY A 47 1.50 0.96 23.03
N ILE A 48 1.42 0.91 21.70
CA ILE A 48 0.16 0.74 20.97
C ILE A 48 -0.03 -0.74 20.64
N PRO A 49 -1.19 -1.35 21.00
CA PRO A 49 -1.45 -2.74 20.69
C PRO A 49 -1.58 -2.97 19.18
N ALA A 50 -0.85 -3.97 18.68
CA ALA A 50 -0.97 -4.47 17.31
C ALA A 50 -0.96 -6.01 17.32
N GLU A 51 -1.57 -6.60 16.31
CA GLU A 51 -1.50 -8.05 16.04
C GLU A 51 -0.53 -8.32 14.89
N LYS A 52 0.27 -9.39 15.00
CA LYS A 52 1.12 -9.81 13.89
C LYS A 52 0.26 -10.43 12.80
N VAL A 53 0.54 -10.10 11.56
CA VAL A 53 -0.11 -10.76 10.41
C VAL A 53 0.22 -12.25 10.39
N GLU A 54 1.43 -12.61 10.83
CA GLU A 54 1.88 -13.99 10.97
C GLU A 54 1.02 -14.78 11.97
N ASP A 55 0.37 -14.14 12.94
CA ASP A 55 -0.56 -14.80 13.88
C ASP A 55 -1.95 -15.01 13.25
N LEU A 56 -2.28 -14.27 12.19
CA LEU A 56 -3.48 -14.52 11.40
C LEU A 56 -3.30 -15.71 10.46
N THR A 57 -2.08 -15.95 9.99
CA THR A 57 -1.79 -17.02 9.04
C THR A 57 -1.42 -18.29 9.81
N THR A 58 -1.83 -19.45 9.32
CA THR A 58 -1.42 -20.73 9.92
C THR A 58 -0.03 -21.18 9.44
N TYR A 59 0.65 -20.35 8.64
CA TYR A 59 1.92 -20.68 8.01
C TYR A 59 3.07 -19.94 8.72
N PRO A 60 4.14 -20.65 9.10
CA PRO A 60 5.33 -20.00 9.60
C PRO A 60 5.97 -19.13 8.50
N SER A 61 6.82 -18.17 8.91
CA SER A 61 7.64 -17.43 7.95
C SER A 61 8.62 -18.38 7.26
N ILE A 62 8.35 -18.69 5.99
CA ILE A 62 9.17 -19.56 5.12
C ILE A 62 9.86 -18.75 4.03
N LEU A 63 10.86 -19.35 3.38
CA LEU A 63 11.57 -18.76 2.23
C LEU A 63 12.14 -17.36 2.52
N GLY A 64 12.73 -17.15 3.70
CA GLY A 64 13.29 -15.86 4.09
C GLY A 64 12.24 -14.74 4.24
N GLY A 65 10.96 -15.07 4.41
CA GLY A 65 9.88 -14.10 4.54
C GLY A 65 9.29 -13.60 3.21
N ARG A 66 9.71 -14.15 2.07
CA ARG A 66 9.25 -13.77 0.72
C ARG A 66 7.73 -13.89 0.51
N VAL A 67 7.07 -14.77 1.26
CA VAL A 67 5.63 -15.07 1.12
C VAL A 67 4.81 -14.69 2.34
N LYS A 68 5.38 -13.91 3.28
CA LYS A 68 4.77 -13.65 4.60
C LYS A 68 3.37 -13.03 4.55
N THR A 69 3.08 -12.18 3.55
CA THR A 69 1.78 -11.52 3.40
C THR A 69 0.90 -12.15 2.32
N LEU A 70 1.42 -13.09 1.52
CA LEU A 70 0.73 -13.73 0.39
C LEU A 70 -0.22 -14.84 0.86
N HIS A 71 -1.21 -14.46 1.68
CA HIS A 71 -2.13 -15.40 2.32
C HIS A 71 -3.60 -15.04 2.08
N PRO A 72 -4.49 -16.03 1.83
CA PRO A 72 -5.92 -15.78 1.61
C PRO A 72 -6.64 -15.04 2.75
N LEU A 73 -6.20 -15.21 4.01
CA LEU A 73 -6.78 -14.46 5.14
C LEU A 73 -6.47 -12.95 5.07
N VAL A 74 -5.29 -12.58 4.57
CA VAL A 74 -4.90 -11.18 4.38
C VAL A 74 -5.61 -10.61 3.16
N PHE A 75 -5.45 -11.27 2.01
CA PHE A 75 -6.03 -10.80 0.76
C PHE A 75 -7.55 -10.89 0.73
N GLY A 76 -8.16 -11.88 1.38
CA GLY A 76 -9.61 -11.97 1.56
C GLY A 76 -10.12 -10.84 2.45
N GLY A 77 -9.36 -10.46 3.48
CA GLY A 77 -9.67 -9.31 4.32
C GLY A 77 -9.72 -8.01 3.53
N ILE A 78 -8.82 -7.84 2.56
CA ILE A 78 -8.73 -6.67 1.68
C ILE A 78 -9.73 -6.71 0.51
N LEU A 79 -9.87 -7.86 -0.16
CA LEU A 79 -10.56 -7.97 -1.46
C LEU A 79 -12.03 -8.38 -1.37
N ALA A 80 -12.51 -8.88 -0.24
CA ALA A 80 -13.92 -9.26 -0.11
C ALA A 80 -14.82 -8.03 -0.30
N ARG A 81 -15.75 -8.13 -1.23
CA ARG A 81 -16.70 -7.05 -1.54
C ARG A 81 -17.78 -7.04 -0.46
N ARG A 82 -17.84 -5.98 0.35
CA ARG A 82 -18.73 -5.96 1.52
C ARG A 82 -20.21 -5.96 1.14
N GLY A 83 -20.54 -5.52 -0.08
CA GLY A 83 -21.90 -5.58 -0.64
C GLY A 83 -22.28 -6.93 -1.26
N ASN A 84 -21.36 -7.90 -1.39
CA ASN A 84 -21.63 -9.19 -1.99
C ASN A 84 -21.92 -10.25 -0.92
N LYS A 85 -23.14 -10.83 -0.93
CA LYS A 85 -23.57 -11.80 0.10
C LYS A 85 -22.69 -13.06 0.12
N ASN A 86 -22.31 -13.59 -1.03
CA ASN A 86 -21.49 -14.80 -1.12
C ASN A 86 -20.07 -14.56 -0.57
N ASP A 87 -19.44 -13.43 -0.90
CA ASP A 87 -18.15 -13.06 -0.33
C ASP A 87 -18.26 -12.96 1.21
N MET A 88 -19.34 -12.37 1.75
CA MET A 88 -19.50 -12.22 3.20
C MET A 88 -19.81 -13.54 3.92
N GLU A 89 -20.50 -14.48 3.28
CA GLU A 89 -20.65 -15.85 3.78
C GLU A 89 -19.29 -16.56 3.89
N GLN A 90 -18.43 -16.41 2.87
CA GLN A 90 -17.08 -16.96 2.89
C GLN A 90 -16.20 -16.30 3.96
N VAL A 91 -16.26 -14.97 4.09
CA VAL A 91 -15.56 -14.21 5.14
C VAL A 91 -15.93 -14.73 6.52
N SER A 92 -17.23 -14.94 6.79
CA SER A 92 -17.69 -15.50 8.06
C SER A 92 -17.23 -16.95 8.26
N ARG A 93 -17.44 -17.82 7.25
CA ARG A 93 -17.09 -19.24 7.30
C ARG A 93 -15.61 -19.48 7.57
N TYR A 94 -14.74 -18.72 6.92
CA TYR A 94 -13.29 -18.85 7.05
C TYR A 94 -12.69 -17.89 8.09
N LYS A 95 -13.53 -17.17 8.85
CA LYS A 95 -13.12 -16.22 9.90
C LYS A 95 -12.10 -15.20 9.40
N ILE A 96 -12.32 -14.69 8.20
CA ILE A 96 -11.43 -13.73 7.55
C ILE A 96 -11.62 -12.37 8.22
N PRO A 97 -10.58 -11.79 8.84
CA PRO A 97 -10.70 -10.46 9.42
C PRO A 97 -10.87 -9.43 8.30
N PRO A 98 -11.87 -8.52 8.37
CA PRO A 98 -11.93 -7.41 7.44
C PRO A 98 -10.72 -6.49 7.63
N ILE A 99 -10.28 -5.85 6.55
CA ILE A 99 -9.27 -4.80 6.51
C ILE A 99 -9.90 -3.60 5.81
N ASP A 100 -9.90 -2.43 6.47
CA ASP A 100 -10.54 -1.21 5.96
C ASP A 100 -9.51 -0.16 5.50
N LEU A 101 -8.30 -0.21 6.07
CA LEU A 101 -7.16 0.62 5.73
C LEU A 101 -5.93 -0.26 5.47
N VAL A 102 -5.20 0.01 4.40
CA VAL A 102 -3.89 -0.58 4.14
C VAL A 102 -2.88 0.54 4.05
N ILE A 103 -1.83 0.49 4.86
CA ILE A 103 -0.68 1.40 4.80
C ILE A 103 0.54 0.57 4.45
N VAL A 104 1.10 0.82 3.28
CA VAL A 104 2.23 0.08 2.76
C VAL A 104 3.05 1.04 1.90
N ASP A 105 4.36 0.94 1.97
CA ASP A 105 5.25 1.59 1.02
C ASP A 105 6.18 0.52 0.45
N LEU A 106 6.78 0.84 -0.70
CA LEU A 106 7.73 -0.04 -1.35
C LEU A 106 9.14 0.39 -0.96
N TYR A 107 10.02 -0.60 -0.86
CA TYR A 107 11.44 -0.32 -0.77
C TYR A 107 11.90 0.44 -2.03
N PRO A 108 12.72 1.50 -1.92
CA PRO A 108 13.14 2.34 -3.05
C PRO A 108 14.08 1.55 -4.00
N PHE A 109 13.50 0.84 -4.95
CA PHE A 109 14.27 0.02 -5.89
C PHE A 109 15.31 0.84 -6.67
N GLU A 110 14.95 2.04 -7.11
CA GLU A 110 15.88 2.94 -7.83
C GLU A 110 17.04 3.45 -6.96
N GLU A 111 16.84 3.59 -5.65
CA GLU A 111 17.93 3.95 -4.73
C GLU A 111 18.88 2.76 -4.54
N THR A 112 18.32 1.55 -4.47
CA THR A 112 19.07 0.30 -4.33
C THR A 112 20.00 0.08 -5.51
N VAL A 113 19.47 0.20 -6.73
CA VAL A 113 20.23 0.05 -7.97
C VAL A 113 21.33 1.11 -8.12
N ARG A 114 21.25 2.24 -7.41
CA ARG A 114 22.30 3.28 -7.39
C ARG A 114 23.41 3.00 -6.39
N ASN A 115 23.14 2.22 -5.35
CA ASN A 115 24.04 2.03 -4.20
C ASN A 115 24.66 0.63 -4.14
N ILE A 116 24.14 -0.32 -4.93
CA ILE A 116 24.50 -1.74 -4.88
C ILE A 116 24.82 -2.21 -6.30
N ASP A 117 25.96 -2.88 -6.47
CA ASP A 117 26.39 -3.46 -7.75
C ASP A 117 26.12 -4.97 -7.85
N ASP A 118 25.83 -5.65 -6.74
CA ASP A 118 25.49 -7.09 -6.73
C ASP A 118 24.05 -7.33 -7.21
N GLU A 119 23.93 -8.01 -8.35
CA GLU A 119 22.66 -8.36 -8.96
C GLU A 119 21.80 -9.28 -8.09
N GLN A 120 22.41 -10.20 -7.34
CA GLN A 120 21.64 -11.08 -6.45
C GLN A 120 20.97 -10.26 -5.35
N GLU A 121 21.71 -9.33 -4.74
CA GLU A 121 21.17 -8.43 -3.73
C GLU A 121 20.06 -7.53 -4.30
N ILE A 122 20.23 -6.98 -5.51
CA ILE A 122 19.19 -6.18 -6.17
C ILE A 122 17.91 -7.01 -6.40
N ILE A 123 18.04 -8.26 -6.86
CA ILE A 123 16.90 -9.15 -7.10
C ILE A 123 16.15 -9.45 -5.79
N GLU A 124 16.85 -9.65 -4.67
CA GLU A 124 16.22 -9.86 -3.36
C GLU A 124 15.41 -8.65 -2.87
N LYS A 125 15.70 -7.45 -3.39
CA LYS A 125 14.99 -6.21 -3.03
C LYS A 125 13.73 -5.96 -3.88
N ILE A 126 13.42 -6.82 -4.85
CA ILE A 126 12.16 -6.77 -5.58
C ILE A 126 11.03 -7.26 -4.67
N ASP A 127 10.13 -6.36 -4.31
CA ASP A 127 9.04 -6.62 -3.38
C ASP A 127 7.82 -7.19 -4.10
N ILE A 128 7.46 -8.42 -3.75
CA ILE A 128 6.25 -9.10 -4.24
C ILE A 128 5.06 -8.88 -3.31
N GLY A 129 5.30 -8.82 -2.00
CA GLY A 129 4.26 -8.70 -0.99
C GLY A 129 3.66 -7.30 -0.96
N GLY A 130 4.52 -6.28 -0.87
CA GLY A 130 4.11 -4.88 -0.82
C GLY A 130 3.32 -4.46 -2.06
N ILE A 131 3.82 -4.78 -3.26
CA ILE A 131 3.13 -4.43 -4.51
C ILE A 131 1.78 -5.14 -4.63
N SER A 132 1.68 -6.38 -4.14
CA SER A 132 0.41 -7.13 -4.14
C SER A 132 -0.61 -6.50 -3.19
N LEU A 133 -0.18 -6.06 -2.00
CA LEU A 133 -1.04 -5.35 -1.04
C LEU A 133 -1.55 -4.02 -1.60
N ILE A 134 -0.66 -3.22 -2.20
CA ILE A 134 -1.01 -1.94 -2.87
C ILE A 134 -2.11 -2.19 -3.89
N ARG A 135 -1.89 -3.13 -4.81
CA ARG A 135 -2.84 -3.40 -5.91
C ARG A 135 -4.15 -3.97 -5.41
N ALA A 136 -4.12 -4.85 -4.40
CA ALA A 136 -5.34 -5.44 -3.84
C ALA A 136 -6.22 -4.39 -3.17
N ALA A 137 -5.63 -3.52 -2.34
CA ALA A 137 -6.35 -2.46 -1.66
C ALA A 137 -6.88 -1.41 -2.65
N ALA A 138 -6.04 -0.99 -3.62
CA ALA A 138 -6.46 -0.06 -4.66
C ALA A 138 -7.58 -0.63 -5.55
N LYS A 139 -7.54 -1.93 -5.87
CA LYS A 139 -8.63 -2.59 -6.61
C LYS A 139 -9.95 -2.54 -5.84
N ASN A 140 -9.94 -2.74 -4.53
CA ASN A 140 -11.14 -2.78 -3.70
C ASN A 140 -11.45 -1.43 -3.02
N TYR A 141 -11.16 -0.32 -3.70
CA TYR A 141 -11.38 1.05 -3.19
C TYR A 141 -12.86 1.34 -2.82
N ASP A 142 -13.81 0.54 -3.29
CA ASP A 142 -15.20 0.65 -2.87
C ASP A 142 -15.35 0.50 -1.34
N ASP A 143 -14.49 -0.32 -0.71
CA ASP A 143 -14.53 -0.65 0.71
C ASP A 143 -13.23 -0.32 1.47
N VAL A 144 -12.08 -0.20 0.78
CA VAL A 144 -10.75 -0.08 1.42
C VAL A 144 -10.05 1.25 1.09
N VAL A 145 -9.43 1.87 2.08
CA VAL A 145 -8.49 3.00 1.90
C VAL A 145 -7.07 2.45 1.75
N ILE A 146 -6.32 2.90 0.74
CA ILE A 146 -4.91 2.55 0.54
C ILE A 146 -4.03 3.78 0.74
N ILE A 147 -2.98 3.65 1.52
CA ILE A 147 -1.89 4.62 1.63
C ILE A 147 -0.62 3.91 1.17
N SER A 148 -0.09 4.37 0.05
CA SER A 148 0.99 3.74 -0.73
C SER A 148 2.36 4.42 -0.58
N LYS A 149 2.40 5.61 0.03
CA LYS A 149 3.61 6.40 0.29
C LYS A 149 3.40 7.37 1.46
N ARG A 150 4.46 7.72 2.17
CA ARG A 150 4.41 8.56 3.38
C ARG A 150 3.90 9.98 3.13
N GLU A 151 4.08 10.51 1.91
CA GLU A 151 3.62 11.85 1.52
C GLU A 151 2.09 11.98 1.58
N GLN A 152 1.37 10.86 1.65
CA GLN A 152 -0.08 10.80 1.80
C GLN A 152 -0.55 10.88 3.27
N TYR A 153 0.36 10.73 4.25
CA TYR A 153 0.01 10.75 5.68
C TYR A 153 -0.70 12.03 6.12
N PRO A 154 -0.36 13.24 5.66
CA PRO A 154 -1.13 14.44 6.01
C PRO A 154 -2.59 14.35 5.58
N GLY A 155 -2.87 13.81 4.39
CA GLY A 155 -4.24 13.57 3.92
C GLY A 155 -4.96 12.51 4.76
N LEU A 156 -4.28 11.41 5.10
CA LEU A 156 -4.84 10.39 6.00
C LEU A 156 -5.15 10.97 7.38
N LEU A 157 -4.23 11.74 7.98
CA LEU A 157 -4.42 12.35 9.29
C LEU A 157 -5.61 13.31 9.28
N ASN A 158 -5.81 14.09 8.21
CA ASN A 158 -7.01 14.92 8.06
C ASN A 158 -8.28 14.06 8.04
N LEU A 159 -8.29 12.95 7.29
CA LEU A 159 -9.42 12.02 7.26
C LEU A 159 -9.70 11.43 8.65
N LEU A 160 -8.66 10.98 9.36
CA LEU A 160 -8.81 10.38 10.69
C LEU A 160 -9.30 11.40 11.73
N ASN A 161 -8.72 12.60 11.76
CA ASN A 161 -9.00 13.61 12.78
C ASN A 161 -10.33 14.34 12.55
N GLU A 162 -10.53 14.86 11.34
CA GLU A 162 -11.68 15.71 11.01
C GLU A 162 -12.93 14.87 10.73
N LYS A 163 -12.76 13.72 10.06
CA LYS A 163 -13.87 12.83 9.68
C LYS A 163 -14.01 11.62 10.60
N LYS A 164 -13.26 11.56 11.71
CA LYS A 164 -13.31 10.47 12.70
C LYS A 164 -13.15 9.07 12.07
N GLY A 165 -12.29 8.99 11.05
CA GLY A 165 -12.02 7.74 10.32
C GLY A 165 -13.07 7.34 9.28
N TYR A 166 -14.04 8.21 8.97
CA TYR A 166 -14.98 7.97 7.87
C TYR A 166 -14.41 8.49 6.54
N SER A 167 -14.30 7.58 5.57
CA SER A 167 -13.92 7.89 4.19
C SER A 167 -15.15 7.88 3.28
N ASN A 168 -15.18 8.77 2.30
CA ASN A 168 -16.12 8.68 1.19
C ASN A 168 -15.48 7.99 -0.03
N ILE A 169 -16.31 7.64 -1.01
CA ILE A 169 -15.87 6.90 -2.20
C ILE A 169 -14.88 7.69 -3.07
N SER A 170 -15.02 9.02 -3.12
CA SER A 170 -14.12 9.87 -3.92
C SER A 170 -12.71 9.87 -3.34
N GLU A 171 -12.58 9.90 -2.02
CA GLU A 171 -11.30 9.82 -1.31
C GLU A 171 -10.64 8.47 -1.53
N ARG A 172 -11.38 7.38 -1.34
CA ARG A 172 -10.85 6.02 -1.59
C ARG A 172 -10.39 5.84 -3.03
N ARG A 173 -11.18 6.34 -3.99
CA ARG A 173 -10.82 6.30 -5.42
C ARG A 173 -9.58 7.14 -5.73
N HIS A 174 -9.44 8.31 -5.11
CA HIS A 174 -8.26 9.16 -5.27
C HIS A 174 -7.00 8.42 -4.80
N TYR A 175 -7.03 7.89 -3.58
CA TYR A 175 -5.92 7.11 -3.03
C TYR A 175 -5.60 5.85 -3.84
N ALA A 176 -6.61 5.18 -4.39
CA ALA A 176 -6.40 4.05 -5.31
C ALA A 176 -5.68 4.45 -6.60
N ALA A 177 -5.99 5.63 -7.16
CA ALA A 177 -5.29 6.14 -8.33
C ALA A 177 -3.82 6.45 -8.00
N GLU A 178 -3.54 7.07 -6.86
CA GLU A 178 -2.17 7.31 -6.40
C GLU A 178 -1.40 6.01 -6.11
N ALA A 179 -2.08 4.99 -5.59
CA ALA A 179 -1.49 3.67 -5.36
C ALA A 179 -1.08 3.00 -6.70
N PHE A 180 -1.90 3.13 -7.75
CA PHE A 180 -1.52 2.64 -9.07
C PHE A 180 -0.39 3.44 -9.71
N LEU A 181 -0.31 4.76 -9.47
CA LEU A 181 0.84 5.59 -9.87
C LEU A 181 2.15 5.06 -9.25
N VAL A 182 2.14 4.76 -7.94
CA VAL A 182 3.29 4.14 -7.25
C VAL A 182 3.65 2.79 -7.89
N SER A 183 2.66 1.93 -8.13
CA SER A 183 2.92 0.60 -8.73
C SER A 183 3.48 0.68 -10.15
N SER A 184 3.00 1.62 -10.98
CA SER A 184 3.51 1.77 -12.35
C SER A 184 4.93 2.30 -12.39
N GLY A 185 5.29 3.22 -11.47
CA GLY A 185 6.65 3.69 -11.31
C GLY A 185 7.60 2.56 -10.90
N TYR A 186 7.17 1.75 -9.93
CA TYR A 186 7.94 0.60 -9.45
C TYR A 186 8.25 -0.43 -10.53
N ASP A 187 7.23 -0.89 -11.28
CA ASP A 187 7.42 -1.86 -12.36
C ASP A 187 8.25 -1.28 -13.52
N THR A 188 8.14 0.03 -13.78
CA THR A 188 8.98 0.72 -14.77
C THR A 188 10.45 0.69 -14.37
N ALA A 189 10.77 0.94 -13.10
CA ALA A 189 12.14 0.88 -12.59
C ALA A 189 12.72 -0.54 -12.69
N ILE A 190 11.94 -1.57 -12.34
CA ILE A 190 12.34 -2.98 -12.48
C ILE A 190 12.60 -3.32 -13.96
N PHE A 191 11.67 -2.99 -14.86
CA PHE A 191 11.84 -3.24 -16.28
C PHE A 191 13.12 -2.60 -16.81
N LYS A 192 13.37 -1.32 -16.50
CA LYS A 192 14.57 -0.62 -16.94
C LYS A 192 15.85 -1.29 -16.43
N TYR A 193 15.85 -1.81 -15.20
CA TYR A 193 17.01 -2.52 -14.66
C TYR A 193 17.34 -3.77 -15.47
N PHE A 194 16.36 -4.68 -15.67
CA PHE A 194 16.57 -5.90 -16.46
C PHE A 194 16.91 -5.59 -17.93
N ASN A 195 16.26 -4.57 -18.51
CA ASN A 195 16.44 -4.24 -19.91
C ASN A 195 17.82 -3.63 -20.23
N ARG A 196 18.67 -3.37 -19.23
CA ARG A 196 20.10 -3.03 -19.44
C ARG A 196 20.86 -4.13 -20.17
N ARG A 197 20.43 -5.39 -20.02
CA ARG A 197 21.08 -6.57 -20.64
C ARG A 197 20.22 -7.25 -21.70
N GLU A 198 18.89 -7.24 -21.53
CA GLU A 198 17.99 -7.99 -22.42
C GLU A 198 17.75 -7.32 -23.78
N GLY A 199 17.91 -6.00 -23.89
CA GLY A 199 17.76 -5.30 -25.18
C GLY A 199 16.37 -5.38 -25.80
N ILE A 200 15.32 -5.58 -24.98
CA ILE A 200 13.92 -5.60 -25.41
C ILE A 200 13.57 -4.22 -25.98
N THR A 201 13.12 -4.18 -27.22
CA THR A 201 12.70 -2.95 -27.92
C THR A 201 11.38 -2.40 -27.38
N ALA A 202 11.43 -1.72 -26.24
CA ALA A 202 10.30 -1.03 -25.65
C ALA A 202 10.75 0.22 -24.89
N PHE A 203 9.95 1.29 -24.94
CA PHE A 203 10.14 2.51 -24.16
C PHE A 203 9.18 2.52 -22.96
N ARG A 204 9.72 2.67 -21.75
CA ARG A 204 8.97 2.75 -20.50
C ARG A 204 9.53 3.87 -19.64
N GLU A 205 8.70 4.85 -19.32
CA GLU A 205 9.00 5.98 -18.44
C GLU A 205 7.81 6.25 -17.52
N SER A 206 8.11 6.63 -16.28
CA SER A 206 7.12 7.09 -15.29
C SER A 206 7.67 8.37 -14.68
N ILE A 207 6.98 9.48 -14.91
CA ILE A 207 7.42 10.82 -14.51
C ILE A 207 6.28 11.46 -13.71
N ASP A 208 6.51 11.68 -12.42
CA ASP A 208 5.50 12.23 -11.51
C ASP A 208 5.53 13.77 -11.48
N ILE A 209 6.67 14.38 -11.81
CA ILE A 209 6.84 15.83 -11.82
C ILE A 209 6.46 16.36 -13.21
N ASN A 210 5.43 17.21 -13.25
CA ASN A 210 5.12 17.99 -14.44
C ASN A 210 5.62 19.44 -14.29
N TYR A 211 5.96 20.07 -15.41
CA TYR A 211 6.37 21.46 -15.46
C TYR A 211 5.36 22.22 -16.32
N PRO A 212 4.33 22.85 -15.72
CA PRO A 212 3.27 23.46 -16.50
C PRO A 212 3.86 24.53 -17.43
N LEU A 213 3.64 24.35 -18.72
CA LEU A 213 4.06 25.30 -19.74
C LEU A 213 2.96 26.32 -19.99
N ARG A 214 3.33 27.51 -20.48
CA ARG A 214 2.37 28.60 -20.75
C ARG A 214 1.32 28.21 -21.78
N TYR A 215 1.73 27.42 -22.77
CA TYR A 215 0.91 26.76 -23.79
C TYR A 215 1.74 25.61 -24.37
N GLY A 216 1.12 24.77 -25.20
CA GLY A 216 1.81 23.75 -25.99
C GLY A 216 2.61 24.38 -27.13
N GLU A 217 2.46 23.85 -28.34
CA GLU A 217 3.09 24.46 -29.53
C GLU A 217 2.37 25.76 -29.95
N ASN A 218 1.05 25.81 -29.78
CA ASN A 218 0.20 26.95 -30.11
C ASN A 218 -0.58 27.45 -28.87
N PRO A 219 -0.96 28.74 -28.82
CA PRO A 219 -1.62 29.34 -27.64
C PRO A 219 -2.93 28.68 -27.17
N HIS A 220 -3.62 27.96 -28.05
CA HIS A 220 -4.87 27.25 -27.72
C HIS A 220 -4.64 25.84 -27.17
N GLN A 221 -3.40 25.32 -27.26
CA GLN A 221 -3.02 24.00 -26.76
C GLN A 221 -2.51 24.12 -25.33
N LYS A 222 -2.95 23.21 -24.45
CA LYS A 222 -2.38 23.08 -23.11
C LYS A 222 -1.00 22.41 -23.21
N GLY A 223 -0.02 22.92 -22.46
CA GLY A 223 1.29 22.30 -22.29
C GLY A 223 1.47 21.83 -20.85
N VAL A 224 2.03 20.63 -20.69
CA VAL A 224 2.31 19.97 -19.40
C VAL A 224 3.74 19.42 -19.45
#